data_AF-A0A431I2C4-F1
#
_entry.id   AF-A0A431I2C4-F1
#
_cell.length_a   1.000
_cell.length_b   1.000
_cell.length_c   1.000
_cell.angle_alpha   90.00
_cell.angle_beta   90.00
_cell.angle_gamma   90.00
#
_symmetry.space_group_name_H-M   'P 1'
#
loop_
_entity.id
_entity.type
_entity.pdbx_description
1 polymer ?
#
loop_
_entity_poly.entity_id
_entity_poly.type
_entity_poly.pdbx_seq_one_letter_code
_entity_poly.pdbx_strand_id
1 'polypeptide(L)'
;MSEYSIQNCIPIEPSQEWLKYIQDNYVYDELSGEVKNIKTGKVIGTNCGKGYLKTCLGPIKEFNLGKKNFKLHILAWFLYFGSWPTNEIDHINNIPNDNRIDNLRVVDREENLAKRYRTDKVEEPF
;
A
#
# COMPACT_ATOMS: atom_id res chain seq x y z
N MET A 1 28.71 -8.04 0.50
CA MET A 1 27.51 -8.26 1.33
C MET A 1 26.35 -7.55 0.63
N SER A 2 25.24 -8.26 0.50
CA SER A 2 24.23 -8.14 -0.57
C SER A 2 23.60 -6.76 -0.78
N GLU A 3 23.74 -6.22 -2.00
CA GLU A 3 22.97 -5.08 -2.54
C GLU A 3 21.47 -5.39 -2.74
N TYR A 4 20.99 -6.54 -2.25
CA TYR A 4 19.69 -7.12 -2.55
C TYR A 4 18.54 -6.65 -1.64
N SER A 5 18.75 -5.66 -0.76
CA SER A 5 17.76 -5.28 0.27
C SER A 5 16.94 -4.01 -0.01
N ILE A 6 17.18 -3.25 -1.08
CA ILE A 6 16.52 -1.94 -1.28
C ILE A 6 15.98 -1.71 -2.71
N GLN A 7 15.49 -2.77 -3.37
CA GLN A 7 15.03 -2.68 -4.78
C GLN A 7 13.54 -2.98 -5.04
N ASN A 8 12.69 -3.12 -4.01
CA ASN A 8 11.27 -3.50 -4.20
C ASN A 8 10.26 -2.44 -3.71
N CYS A 9 10.45 -1.15 -4.03
CA CYS A 9 9.70 -0.05 -3.39
C CYS A 9 8.44 0.42 -4.14
N ILE A 10 8.29 0.18 -5.45
CA ILE A 10 7.04 0.54 -6.18
C ILE A 10 6.13 -0.70 -6.26
N PRO A 11 4.87 -0.62 -5.78
CA PRO A 11 3.92 -1.71 -5.92
C PRO A 11 3.61 -1.98 -7.39
N ILE A 12 3.89 -3.19 -7.87
CA ILE A 12 3.55 -3.58 -9.25
C ILE A 12 2.03 -3.62 -9.40
N GLU A 13 1.50 -2.79 -10.30
CA GLU A 13 0.08 -2.79 -10.65
C GLU A 13 -0.34 -4.17 -11.16
N PRO A 14 -1.44 -4.76 -10.62
CA PRO A 14 -1.97 -6.02 -11.13
C PRO A 14 -2.70 -5.80 -12.46
N SER A 15 -3.15 -6.90 -13.09
CA SER A 15 -3.92 -6.78 -14.34
C SER A 15 -5.26 -6.08 -14.11
N GLN A 16 -5.88 -5.59 -15.18
CA GLN A 16 -7.16 -4.86 -15.10
C GLN A 16 -8.29 -5.74 -14.54
N GLU A 17 -8.24 -7.05 -14.78
CA GLU A 17 -9.18 -8.02 -14.21
C GLU A 17 -9.08 -8.08 -12.68
N TRP A 18 -7.87 -7.98 -12.13
CA TRP A 18 -7.65 -7.91 -10.69
C TRP A 18 -8.16 -6.61 -10.10
N LEU A 19 -7.88 -5.47 -10.75
CA LEU A 19 -8.34 -4.16 -10.30
C LEU A 19 -9.87 -4.11 -10.25
N LYS A 20 -10.52 -4.53 -11.33
CA LYS A 20 -11.98 -4.65 -11.42
C LYS A 20 -12.53 -5.60 -10.36
N TYR A 21 -11.92 -6.79 -10.21
CA TYR A 21 -12.34 -7.75 -9.19
C TYR A 21 -12.27 -7.18 -7.77
N ILE A 22 -11.20 -6.43 -7.46
CA ILE A 22 -11.02 -5.80 -6.14
C ILE A 22 -12.12 -4.76 -5.91
N GLN A 23 -12.35 -3.86 -6.87
CA GLN A 23 -13.41 -2.84 -6.79
C GLN A 23 -14.82 -3.46 -6.66
N ASP A 24 -15.09 -4.55 -7.37
CA ASP A 24 -16.40 -5.20 -7.38
C ASP A 24 -16.70 -6.01 -6.09
N ASN A 25 -15.68 -6.41 -5.32
CA ASN A 25 -15.85 -7.36 -4.21
C ASN A 25 -15.37 -6.85 -2.85
N TYR A 26 -14.64 -5.73 -2.80
CA TYR A 26 -14.09 -5.17 -1.58
C TYR A 26 -14.41 -3.70 -1.44
N VAL A 27 -14.63 -3.28 -0.19
CA VAL A 27 -14.87 -1.89 0.18
C VAL A 27 -13.86 -1.49 1.25
N TYR A 28 -13.45 -0.24 1.22
CA TYR A 28 -12.55 0.36 2.21
C TYR A 28 -13.32 1.32 3.11
N ASP A 29 -12.99 1.31 4.39
CA ASP A 29 -13.55 2.18 5.42
C ASP A 29 -12.46 3.17 5.86
N GLU A 30 -12.64 4.45 5.51
CA GLU A 30 -11.66 5.51 5.78
C GLU A 30 -11.46 5.80 7.27
N LEU A 31 -12.50 5.59 8.09
CA LEU A 31 -12.46 5.89 9.52
C LEU A 31 -11.70 4.82 10.29
N SER A 32 -11.87 3.55 9.91
CA SER A 32 -11.19 2.43 10.57
C SER A 32 -9.89 1.99 9.89
N GLY A 33 -9.69 2.35 8.62
CA GLY A 33 -8.58 1.85 7.81
C GLY A 33 -8.73 0.39 7.38
N GLU A 34 -9.94 -0.17 7.48
CA GLU A 34 -10.20 -1.59 7.21
C GLU A 34 -10.66 -1.82 5.77
N VAL A 35 -10.25 -2.95 5.19
CA VAL A 35 -10.81 -3.46 3.94
C VAL A 35 -11.73 -4.63 4.26
N LYS A 36 -12.97 -4.57 3.75
CA LYS A 36 -14.04 -5.54 3.99
C LYS A 36 -14.47 -6.19 2.68
N ASN A 37 -14.73 -7.49 2.71
CA ASN A 37 -15.36 -8.17 1.59
C ASN A 37 -16.86 -7.81 1.57
N ILE A 38 -17.37 -7.29 0.45
CA ILE A 38 -18.74 -6.78 0.33
C ILE A 38 -19.77 -7.89 0.55
N LYS A 39 -19.52 -9.10 0.02
CA LYS A 39 -20.47 -10.21 0.08
C LYS A 39 -20.60 -10.84 1.46
N THR A 40 -19.47 -10.94 2.18
CA THR A 40 -19.40 -11.64 3.46
C THR A 40 -19.36 -10.71 4.67
N GLY A 41 -19.11 -9.41 4.46
CA GLY A 41 -18.87 -8.43 5.52
C GLY A 41 -17.53 -8.62 6.26
N LYS A 42 -16.72 -9.62 5.88
CA LYS A 42 -15.51 -9.98 6.62
C LYS A 42 -14.37 -8.99 6.35
N VAL A 43 -13.78 -8.46 7.41
CA VAL A 43 -12.52 -7.70 7.36
C VAL A 43 -11.37 -8.62 6.96
N ILE A 44 -10.56 -8.19 5.99
CA ILE A 44 -9.41 -8.94 5.48
C ILE A 44 -8.08 -8.39 6.01
N GLY A 45 -7.05 -9.24 6.00
CA GLY A 45 -5.68 -8.86 6.39
C GLY A 45 -5.47 -8.77 7.91
N THR A 46 -6.13 -9.65 8.66
CA THR A 46 -5.95 -9.83 10.10
C THR A 46 -4.46 -10.01 10.47
N ASN A 47 -4.02 -9.38 11.57
CA ASN A 47 -2.61 -9.29 12.00
C ASN A 47 -1.84 -10.63 11.95
N CYS A 48 -0.95 -10.77 10.98
CA CYS A 48 0.01 -11.87 10.88
C CYS A 48 1.40 -11.41 11.37
N GLY A 49 1.53 -10.95 12.61
CA GLY A 49 2.83 -10.63 13.22
C GLY A 49 3.59 -9.42 12.63
N LYS A 50 4.85 -9.24 13.04
CA LYS A 50 5.68 -8.04 12.78
C LYS A 50 5.77 -7.70 11.28
N GLY A 51 5.34 -6.49 10.91
CA GLY A 51 5.50 -5.90 9.57
C GLY A 51 4.19 -5.40 8.95
N TYR A 52 4.23 -4.99 7.68
CA TYR A 52 3.06 -4.55 6.92
C TYR A 52 2.02 -5.66 6.80
N LEU A 53 0.75 -5.30 7.02
CA LEU A 53 -0.36 -6.21 6.80
C LEU A 53 -0.44 -6.64 5.33
N LYS A 54 -0.60 -7.94 5.12
CA LYS A 54 -0.73 -8.57 3.80
C LYS A 54 -1.99 -9.43 3.77
N THR A 55 -2.59 -9.54 2.60
CA THR A 55 -3.73 -10.41 2.36
C THR A 55 -3.51 -11.21 1.08
N CYS A 56 -4.05 -12.44 1.07
CA CYS A 56 -4.06 -13.29 -0.11
C CYS A 56 -5.50 -13.34 -0.65
N LEU A 57 -5.70 -12.79 -1.85
CA LEU A 57 -6.99 -12.87 -2.51
C LEU A 57 -7.11 -14.20 -3.27
N GLY A 58 -8.31 -14.77 -3.24
CA GLY A 58 -8.63 -16.05 -3.88
C GLY A 58 -8.52 -16.00 -5.41
N PRO A 59 -8.50 -17.17 -6.07
CA PRO A 59 -8.41 -17.23 -7.52
C PRO A 59 -9.65 -16.63 -8.19
N ILE A 60 -9.46 -16.01 -9.35
CA ILE A 60 -10.54 -15.49 -10.19
C ILE A 60 -10.76 -16.48 -11.35
N LYS A 61 -11.77 -17.34 -11.20
CA LYS A 61 -12.04 -18.45 -12.14
C LYS A 61 -12.36 -17.97 -13.56
N GLU A 62 -13.11 -16.87 -13.68
CA GLU A 62 -13.53 -16.29 -14.97
C GLU A 62 -12.34 -15.95 -15.87
N PHE A 63 -11.23 -15.48 -15.29
CA PHE A 63 -10.02 -15.06 -16.01
C PHE A 63 -8.86 -16.05 -15.88
N ASN A 64 -9.10 -17.24 -15.32
CA ASN A 64 -8.06 -18.23 -15.01
C ASN A 64 -6.87 -17.64 -14.21
N LEU A 65 -7.17 -16.75 -13.26
CA LEU A 65 -6.15 -16.12 -12.41
C LEU A 65 -6.01 -16.88 -11.09
N GLY A 66 -4.78 -17.24 -10.75
CA GLY A 66 -4.43 -17.89 -9.48
C GLY A 66 -4.61 -16.97 -8.27
N LYS A 67 -4.22 -17.42 -7.08
CA LYS A 67 -4.21 -16.58 -5.89
C LYS A 67 -3.15 -15.48 -6.01
N LYS A 68 -3.42 -14.28 -5.48
CA LYS A 68 -2.46 -13.17 -5.49
C LYS A 68 -2.36 -12.49 -4.13
N ASN A 69 -1.14 -12.15 -3.74
CA ASN A 69 -0.84 -11.46 -2.49
C ASN A 69 -0.81 -9.96 -2.70
N PHE A 70 -1.39 -9.22 -1.75
CA PHE A 70 -1.45 -7.77 -1.75
C PHE A 70 -1.09 -7.22 -0.37
N LYS A 71 -0.44 -6.05 -0.33
CA LYS A 71 -0.24 -5.27 0.90
C LYS A 71 -1.54 -4.52 1.21
N LEU A 72 -2.00 -4.51 2.46
CA LEU A 72 -3.29 -3.88 2.80
C LEU A 72 -3.29 -2.37 2.58
N HIS A 73 -2.23 -1.65 2.95
CA HIS A 73 -2.17 -0.20 2.72
C HIS A 73 -2.27 0.16 1.24
N ILE A 74 -1.77 -0.70 0.33
CA ILE A 74 -1.92 -0.49 -1.12
C ILE A 74 -3.35 -0.73 -1.57
N LEU A 75 -4.03 -1.76 -1.01
CA LEU A 75 -5.45 -1.96 -1.29
C LEU A 75 -6.31 -0.83 -0.73
N ALA A 76 -6.01 -0.35 0.47
CA ALA A 76 -6.67 0.81 1.08
C ALA A 76 -6.53 2.04 0.18
N TRP A 77 -5.30 2.34 -0.26
CA TRP A 77 -5.03 3.42 -1.21
C TRP A 77 -5.83 3.26 -2.50
N PHE A 78 -5.74 2.09 -3.14
CA PHE A 78 -6.41 1.82 -4.41
C PHE A 78 -7.94 1.94 -4.30
N LEU A 79 -8.54 1.42 -3.23
CA LEU A 79 -9.98 1.48 -3.02
C LEU A 79 -10.48 2.89 -2.68
N TYR A 80 -9.65 3.72 -2.04
CA TYR A 80 -9.98 5.10 -1.73
C TYR A 80 -9.83 6.04 -2.94
N PHE A 81 -8.68 5.98 -3.65
CA PHE A 81 -8.39 6.87 -4.77
C PHE A 81 -8.90 6.35 -6.12
N GLY A 82 -9.30 5.08 -6.21
CA GLY A 82 -9.71 4.43 -7.46
C GLY A 82 -8.57 4.19 -8.45
N SER A 83 -7.32 4.52 -8.09
CA SER A 83 -6.14 4.39 -8.93
C SER A 83 -5.00 3.72 -8.17
N TRP A 84 -4.20 2.91 -8.88
CA TRP A 84 -3.06 2.24 -8.28
C TRP A 84 -1.95 3.27 -7.98
N PRO A 85 -1.25 3.18 -6.83
CA PRO A 85 -0.22 4.15 -6.51
C PRO A 85 0.94 4.08 -7.50
N THR A 86 1.37 5.25 -7.98
CA THR A 86 2.51 5.39 -8.89
C THR A 86 3.85 5.25 -8.18
N ASN A 87 3.88 5.52 -6.87
CA ASN A 87 5.05 5.59 -6.01
C ASN A 87 4.86 4.71 -4.76
N GLU A 88 5.87 4.68 -3.89
CA GLU A 88 5.79 3.95 -2.63
C GLU A 88 4.77 4.57 -1.67
N ILE A 89 4.04 3.74 -0.94
CA ILE A 89 3.12 4.18 0.11
C ILE A 89 3.72 3.79 1.47
N ASP A 90 3.83 4.77 2.36
CA ASP A 90 4.43 4.63 3.69
C ASP A 90 3.48 5.14 4.79
N HIS A 91 3.68 4.65 6.01
CA HIS A 91 2.88 5.01 7.18
C HIS A 91 3.51 6.19 7.92
N ILE A 92 2.77 7.30 8.09
CA ILE A 92 3.27 8.51 8.74
C ILE A 92 3.68 8.22 10.19
N ASN A 93 2.86 7.46 10.92
CA ASN A 93 3.11 7.11 12.32
C ASN A 93 4.06 5.90 12.51
N ASN A 94 4.61 5.32 11.42
CA ASN A 94 5.37 4.06 11.44
C ASN A 94 4.63 2.86 12.05
N ILE A 95 3.30 2.91 12.12
CA ILE A 95 2.47 1.82 12.62
C ILE A 95 1.91 1.05 11.41
N PRO A 96 2.45 -0.14 11.10
CA PRO A 96 2.18 -0.83 9.83
C PRO A 96 0.77 -1.46 9.72
N ASN A 97 0.00 -1.45 10.81
CA ASN A 97 -1.38 -1.92 10.86
C ASN A 97 -2.40 -0.79 10.80
N ASP A 98 -1.97 0.47 10.89
CA ASP A 98 -2.85 1.64 10.84
C ASP A 98 -2.99 2.13 9.40
N ASN A 99 -3.90 1.51 8.65
CA ASN A 99 -4.08 1.80 7.22
C ASN A 99 -5.14 2.88 6.95
N ARG A 100 -5.39 3.78 7.91
CA ARG A 100 -6.24 4.96 7.66
C ARG A 100 -5.55 5.87 6.64
N ILE A 101 -6.30 6.45 5.70
CA ILE A 101 -5.73 7.24 4.58
C ILE A 101 -4.94 8.45 5.08
N ASP A 102 -5.42 9.09 6.14
CA ASP A 102 -4.72 10.21 6.79
C ASP A 102 -3.34 9.83 7.34
N ASN A 103 -3.11 8.54 7.61
CA ASN A 103 -1.86 7.97 8.07
C ASN A 103 -1.00 7.40 6.93
N LEU A 104 -1.48 7.39 5.68
CA LEU A 104 -0.72 6.94 4.51
C LEU A 104 -0.19 8.14 3.72
N ARG A 105 1.05 8.04 3.26
CA ARG A 105 1.65 9.05 2.36
C ARG A 105 2.29 8.39 1.15
N VAL A 106 2.25 9.09 0.02
CA VAL A 106 3.10 8.77 -1.13
C VAL A 106 4.52 9.25 -0.81
N VAL A 107 5.48 8.35 -0.91
CA VAL A 107 6.90 8.68 -0.81
C VAL A 107 7.45 8.76 -2.21
N ASP A 108 7.78 9.97 -2.64
CA ASP A 108 8.56 10.15 -3.85
C ASP A 108 10.03 9.80 -3.57
N ARG A 109 10.60 8.95 -4.42
CA ARG A 109 12.00 8.51 -4.28
C ARG A 109 12.95 9.66 -4.60
N GLU A 110 12.57 10.57 -5.50
CA GLU A 110 13.41 11.71 -5.89
C GLU A 110 13.55 12.75 -4.76
N GLU A 111 12.47 13.04 -4.04
CA GLU A 111 12.52 13.92 -2.87
C GLU A 111 13.36 13.35 -1.70
N ASN A 112 13.32 12.02 -1.49
CA ASN A 112 14.00 11.39 -0.35
C ASN A 112 15.53 11.31 -0.54
N LEU A 113 15.99 11.14 -1.79
CA LEU A 113 17.42 11.28 -2.15
C LEU A 113 17.88 12.74 -2.00
N ALA A 114 17.08 13.71 -2.46
CA ALA A 114 17.41 15.14 -2.33
C ALA A 114 17.49 15.62 -0.87
N LYS A 115 16.67 15.06 0.04
CA LYS A 115 16.71 15.39 1.48
C LYS A 115 17.96 14.85 2.19
N ARG A 116 18.58 13.76 1.71
CA ARG A 116 19.85 13.26 2.28
C ARG A 116 21.07 14.14 1.95
N TYR A 117 20.97 15.00 0.93
CA TYR A 117 22.03 15.96 0.56
C TYR A 117 21.81 17.38 1.12
N ARG A 118 20.69 17.63 1.82
CA ARG A 118 20.34 18.94 2.39
C ARG A 118 20.45 18.98 3.91
N THR A 119 21.49 18.33 4.45
CA THR A 119 21.86 18.45 5.88
C THR A 119 23.20 19.12 6.11
N ASP A 120 23.66 19.97 5.18
CA ASP A 120 24.79 20.85 5.47
C ASP A 120 24.55 22.25 4.89
N LYS A 121 24.76 23.26 5.76
CA LYS A 121 24.74 24.71 5.58
C LYS A 121 23.38 25.42 5.68
N VAL A 122 23.00 25.71 6.92
CA VAL A 122 22.35 26.98 7.27
C VAL A 122 23.48 27.93 7.68
N GLU A 123 23.94 28.79 6.77
CA GLU A 123 24.67 30.00 7.16
C GLU A 123 23.62 31.12 7.25
N GLU A 124 23.33 31.54 8.48
CA GLU A 124 22.50 32.70 8.82
C GLU A 124 23.20 34.00 8.37
N PRO A 125 22.52 34.93 7.69
CA PRO A 125 23.11 36.22 7.34
C PRO A 125 22.96 37.23 8.50
N PHE A 126 24.07 37.78 8.97
CA PHE A 126 24.15 39.13 9.55
C PHE A 126 25.07 39.98 8.67
#